data_AF-A0A8T4SHI2-F1
#
_entry.id   AF-A0A8T4SHI2-F1
#
_cell.length_a   1.000
_cell.length_b   1.000
_cell.length_c   1.000
_cell.angle_alpha   90.00
_cell.angle_beta   90.00
_cell.angle_gamma   90.00
#
_symmetry.space_group_name_H-M   'P 1'
#
loop_
_entity.id
_entity.type
_entity.pdbx_description
1 polymer ?
#
loop_
_entity_poly.entity_id
_entity_poly.type
_entity_poly.pdbx_seq_one_letter_code
_entity_poly.pdbx_strand_id
1 'polypeptide(L)'
;MSYINTFTYTQEQIIKAAKQGFKITEIPIITRKTRASRLFKNPWQYAMKAWINILRIYRDYEPLMFFGRVGAVFFSIGVLLGCWLVYRFFTLGYVGRTPSVILSLLLILMGIQVILFGFLADMIRK
;
A
#
# COMPACT_ATOMS: atom_id res chain seq x y z
N MET A 1 27.15 -5.82 -1.87
CA MET A 1 26.25 -4.71 -1.45
C MET A 1 25.40 -4.31 -2.65
N SER A 2 24.25 -4.95 -2.88
CA SER A 2 23.43 -4.70 -4.08
C SER A 2 22.37 -3.64 -3.79
N TYR A 3 22.41 -2.53 -4.51
CA TYR A 3 21.43 -1.46 -4.45
C TYR A 3 20.28 -1.81 -5.41
N ILE A 4 19.08 -2.03 -4.88
CA ILE A 4 17.93 -2.51 -5.65
C ILE A 4 17.26 -1.37 -6.44
N ASN A 5 17.62 -0.10 -6.19
CA ASN A 5 16.91 1.05 -6.75
C ASN A 5 17.81 2.19 -7.28
N THR A 6 17.58 2.59 -8.53
CA THR A 6 18.41 3.56 -9.29
C THR A 6 18.10 5.04 -8.99
N PHE A 7 16.99 5.36 -8.29
CA PHE A 7 16.47 6.73 -8.29
C PHE A 7 16.63 7.55 -6.99
N THR A 8 16.71 6.95 -5.80
CA THR A 8 16.85 7.74 -4.56
C THR A 8 17.51 6.93 -3.44
N TYR A 9 18.84 6.83 -3.48
CA TYR A 9 19.61 6.13 -2.45
C TYR A 9 19.39 6.73 -1.05
N THR A 10 19.09 8.03 -0.95
CA THR A 10 18.90 8.72 0.33
C THR A 10 17.70 8.20 1.11
N GLN A 11 16.56 7.99 0.45
CA GLN A 11 15.37 7.42 1.08
C GLN A 11 15.63 5.99 1.59
N GLU A 12 16.31 5.18 0.77
CA GLU A 12 16.66 3.81 1.15
C GLU A 12 17.62 3.78 2.34
N GLN A 13 18.62 4.68 2.38
CA GLN A 13 19.56 4.79 3.49
C GLN A 13 18.87 5.24 4.79
N ILE A 14 17.96 6.21 4.72
CA ILE A 14 17.19 6.65 5.89
C ILE A 14 16.34 5.50 6.45
N ILE A 15 15.63 4.77 5.58
CA ILE A 15 14.81 3.62 5.99
C ILE A 15 15.68 2.53 6.61
N LYS A 16 16.84 2.22 6.02
CA LYS A 16 17.81 1.24 6.56
C LYS A 16 18.36 1.68 7.91
N ALA A 17 18.78 2.94 8.05
CA ALA A 17 19.32 3.47 9.29
C ALA A 17 18.28 3.43 10.42
N ALA A 18 17.03 3.79 10.12
CA ALA A 18 15.92 3.68 11.07
C ALA A 18 15.68 2.22 11.49
N LYS A 19 15.70 1.26 10.56
CA LYS A 19 15.51 -0.17 10.87
C LYS A 19 16.65 -0.77 11.70
N GLN A 20 17.87 -0.25 11.55
CA GLN A 20 19.03 -0.66 12.35
C GLN A 20 19.05 -0.01 13.75
N GLY A 21 18.06 0.81 14.09
CA GLY A 21 17.93 1.43 15.41
C GLY A 21 18.86 2.62 15.64
N PHE A 22 19.40 3.23 14.57
CA PHE A 22 20.21 4.43 14.72
C PHE A 22 19.36 5.63 15.17
N LYS A 23 19.92 6.46 16.07
CA LYS A 23 19.33 7.76 16.43
C LYS A 23 19.56 8.76 15.30
N ILE A 24 18.48 9.21 14.67
CA ILE A 24 18.51 10.18 13.58
C ILE A 24 18.13 11.55 14.16
N THR A 25 18.92 12.57 13.88
CA THR A 25 18.62 13.97 14.20
C THR A 25 18.70 14.81 12.93
N GLU A 26 17.81 15.78 12.79
CA GLU A 26 17.82 16.71 11.67
C GLU A 26 18.39 18.06 12.14
N ILE A 27 19.42 18.55 11.44
CA ILE A 27 20.05 19.84 11.75
C ILE A 27 19.56 20.83 10.68
N PRO A 28 18.84 21.90 11.06
CA PRO A 28 18.37 22.87 10.09
C PRO A 28 19.55 23.66 9.51
N ILE A 29 19.74 23.56 8.19
CA ILE A 29 20.78 24.29 7.45
C ILE A 29 20.10 25.17 6.42
N ILE A 30 20.33 26.48 6.52
CA ILE A 30 19.83 27.44 5.53
C ILE A 30 20.85 27.49 4.39
N THR A 31 20.44 27.05 3.20
CA THR A 31 21.27 27.09 1.99
C THR A 31 20.74 28.11 1.01
N ARG A 32 21.64 28.88 0.38
CA ARG A 32 21.28 29.81 -0.70
C ARG A 32 21.11 29.00 -1.99
N LYS A 33 19.99 29.15 -2.69
CA LYS A 33 19.78 28.52 -4.02
C LYS A 33 20.80 29.08 -5.01
N THR A 34 21.88 28.33 -5.27
CA THR A 34 22.95 28.71 -6.19
C THR A 34 22.66 28.31 -7.64
N ARG A 35 21.76 27.34 -7.89
CA ARG A 35 21.32 26.96 -9.24
C ARG A 35 19.94 26.28 -9.26
N ALA A 36 19.30 26.25 -10.43
CA ALA A 36 18.10 25.45 -10.66
C ALA A 36 18.40 23.94 -10.55
N SER A 37 17.45 23.19 -9.96
CA SER A 37 17.57 21.74 -9.80
C SER A 37 17.60 21.04 -11.16
N ARG A 38 18.66 20.27 -11.42
CA ARG A 38 18.77 19.41 -12.62
C ARG A 38 18.08 18.05 -12.43
N LEU A 39 17.75 17.70 -11.18
CA LEU A 39 17.22 16.39 -10.82
C LEU A 39 15.67 16.37 -10.87
N PHE A 40 15.03 17.47 -10.48
CA PHE A 40 13.57 17.58 -10.47
C PHE A 40 13.11 18.94 -10.98
N LYS A 41 12.34 18.92 -12.08
CA LYS A 41 11.74 20.11 -12.70
C LYS A 41 10.36 20.46 -12.11
N ASN A 42 9.65 19.47 -11.56
CA ASN A 42 8.31 19.65 -11.02
C ASN A 42 8.18 18.93 -9.65
N PRO A 43 7.89 19.66 -8.55
CA PRO A 43 7.71 19.09 -7.21
C PRO A 43 6.64 18.00 -7.16
N TRP A 44 5.56 18.14 -7.94
CA TRP A 44 4.49 17.14 -8.00
C TRP A 44 4.94 15.82 -8.62
N GLN A 45 5.71 15.89 -9.71
CA GLN A 45 6.29 14.68 -10.33
C GLN A 45 7.30 14.01 -9.39
N TYR A 46 8.05 14.80 -8.62
CA TYR A 46 8.95 14.24 -7.62
C TYR A 46 8.19 13.52 -6.51
N ALA A 47 7.16 14.16 -5.95
CA ALA A 47 6.33 13.57 -4.92
C ALA A 47 5.71 12.25 -5.40
N MET A 48 5.12 12.22 -6.59
CA MET A 48 4.52 11.00 -7.15
C MET A 48 5.55 9.86 -7.29
N LYS A 49 6.74 10.15 -7.84
CA LYS A 49 7.82 9.17 -7.98
C LYS A 49 8.33 8.67 -6.63
N ALA A 50 8.50 9.58 -5.66
CA ALA A 50 8.90 9.25 -4.30
C ALA A 50 7.88 8.34 -3.62
N TRP A 51 6.58 8.62 -3.75
CA TRP A 51 5.49 7.79 -3.21
C TRP A 51 5.50 6.38 -3.80
N ILE A 52 5.63 6.26 -5.13
CA ILE A 52 5.74 4.95 -5.80
C ILE A 52 6.95 4.17 -5.28
N ASN A 53 8.09 4.86 -5.07
CA ASN A 53 9.31 4.22 -4.57
C ASN A 53 9.15 3.73 -3.12
N ILE A 54 8.52 4.52 -2.26
CA ILE A 54 8.22 4.13 -0.87
C ILE A 54 7.29 2.92 -0.85
N LEU A 55 6.22 2.92 -1.67
CA LEU A 55 5.30 1.79 -1.79
C LEU A 55 6.01 0.52 -2.27
N ARG A 56 6.94 0.65 -3.22
CA ARG A 56 7.76 -0.46 -3.70
C ARG A 56 8.64 -1.03 -2.59
N ILE A 57 9.36 -0.17 -1.87
CA ILE A 57 10.19 -0.56 -0.73
C ILE A 57 9.32 -1.24 0.34
N TYR A 58 8.16 -0.68 0.68
CA TYR A 58 7.27 -1.24 1.70
C TYR A 58 6.74 -2.63 1.30
N ARG A 59 6.33 -2.80 0.03
CA ARG A 59 5.93 -4.10 -0.52
C ARG A 59 7.06 -5.12 -0.47
N ASP A 60 8.29 -4.71 -0.79
CA ASP A 60 9.43 -5.62 -0.85
C ASP A 60 9.94 -5.98 0.58
N TYR A 61 9.81 -5.07 1.55
CA TYR A 61 10.23 -5.30 2.94
C TYR A 61 9.20 -6.01 3.81
N GLU A 62 7.89 -5.83 3.60
CA GLU A 62 6.82 -6.42 4.41
C GLU A 62 5.58 -6.74 3.53
N PRO A 63 5.70 -7.67 2.57
CA PRO A 63 4.67 -7.96 1.59
C PRO A 63 3.34 -8.36 2.24
N LEU A 64 3.39 -9.20 3.29
CA LEU A 64 2.19 -9.67 3.99
C LEU A 64 1.41 -8.50 4.62
N MET A 65 2.08 -7.54 5.23
CA MET A 65 1.40 -6.39 5.85
C MET A 65 0.83 -5.44 4.80
N PHE A 66 1.49 -5.29 3.65
CA PHE A 66 0.98 -4.46 2.56
C PHE A 66 -0.27 -5.07 1.92
N PHE A 67 -0.13 -6.26 1.34
CA PHE A 67 -1.24 -6.94 0.65
C PHE A 67 -2.33 -7.36 1.63
N GLY A 68 -1.98 -7.76 2.86
CA GLY A 68 -2.93 -8.09 3.91
C GLY A 68 -3.82 -6.90 4.29
N ARG A 69 -3.25 -5.70 4.47
CA ARG A 69 -4.06 -4.49 4.75
C ARG A 69 -4.97 -4.14 3.59
N VAL A 70 -4.46 -4.15 2.36
CA VAL A 70 -5.26 -3.84 1.17
C VAL A 70 -6.40 -4.84 0.99
N GLY A 71 -6.08 -6.13 1.04
CA GLY A 71 -7.08 -7.20 0.91
C GLY A 71 -8.09 -7.21 2.07
N ALA A 72 -7.66 -6.89 3.30
CA ALA A 72 -8.55 -6.74 4.45
C ALA A 72 -9.56 -5.61 4.27
N VAL A 73 -9.18 -4.49 3.64
CA VAL A 73 -10.12 -3.41 3.31
C VAL A 73 -11.19 -3.89 2.33
N PHE A 74 -10.80 -4.52 1.22
CA PHE A 74 -11.75 -5.06 0.25
C PHE A 74 -12.65 -6.15 0.86
N PHE A 75 -12.08 -7.07 1.62
CA PHE A 75 -12.81 -8.11 2.33
C PHE A 75 -13.81 -7.52 3.31
N SER A 76 -13.40 -6.54 4.13
CA SER A 76 -14.27 -5.90 5.12
C SER A 76 -15.44 -5.18 4.45
N ILE A 77 -15.20 -4.44 3.38
CA ILE A 77 -16.28 -3.76 2.62
C ILE A 77 -17.23 -4.80 2.00
N GLY A 78 -16.68 -5.89 1.43
CA GLY A 78 -17.46 -6.98 0.86
C GLY A 78 -18.36 -7.68 1.87
N VAL A 79 -17.83 -7.98 3.06
CA VAL A 79 -18.57 -8.58 4.18
C VAL A 79 -19.62 -7.63 4.72
N LEU A 80 -19.30 -6.34 4.88
CA LEU A 80 -20.24 -5.35 5.40
C LEU A 80 -21.44 -5.18 4.45
N LEU A 81 -21.18 -5.14 3.14
CA LEU A 81 -22.23 -5.19 2.12
C LEU A 81 -23.02 -6.52 2.19
N GLY A 82 -22.34 -7.65 2.33
CA GLY A 82 -22.98 -8.96 2.44
C GLY A 82 -23.93 -9.06 3.64
N CYS A 83 -23.45 -8.65 4.82
CA CYS A 83 -24.26 -8.57 6.04
C CYS A 83 -25.46 -7.64 5.87
N TRP A 84 -25.27 -6.48 5.23
CA TRP A 84 -26.37 -5.55 4.96
C TRP A 84 -27.43 -6.15 4.02
N LEU A 85 -27.01 -6.91 3.00
CA LEU A 85 -27.93 -7.64 2.13
C LEU A 85 -28.70 -8.74 2.87
N VAL A 86 -28.01 -9.51 3.72
CA VAL A 86 -28.64 -10.56 4.55
C VAL A 86 -29.67 -9.95 5.50
N TYR A 87 -29.33 -8.85 6.17
CA TYR A 87 -30.27 -8.12 7.01
C TYR A 87 -31.52 -7.69 6.24
N ARG A 88 -31.36 -7.09 5.05
CA ARG A 88 -32.49 -6.71 4.20
C ARG A 88 -33.35 -7.88 3.77
N PHE A 89 -32.74 -9.04 3.51
CA PHE A 89 -33.48 -10.25 3.15
C PHE A 89 -34.42 -10.68 4.28
N PHE A 90 -33.96 -10.69 5.53
CA PHE A 90 -34.78 -11.05 6.69
C PHE A 90 -35.88 -10.02 6.99
N THR A 91 -35.62 -8.72 6.80
CA THR A 91 -36.62 -7.68 7.15
C THR A 91 -37.66 -7.42 6.06
N LEU A 92 -37.26 -7.45 4.79
CA LEU A 92 -38.10 -7.02 3.66
C LEU A 92 -38.58 -8.18 2.79
N GLY A 93 -38.05 -9.41 2.98
CA GLY A 93 -38.36 -10.57 2.12
C GLY A 93 -37.82 -10.45 0.68
N TYR A 94 -37.16 -9.35 0.35
CA TYR A 94 -36.57 -9.10 -0.96
C TYR A 94 -35.04 -9.16 -0.86
N VAL A 95 -34.43 -10.08 -1.61
CA VAL A 95 -33.00 -10.04 -1.89
C VAL A 95 -32.72 -8.74 -2.65
N GLY A 96 -31.72 -7.96 -2.22
CA GLY A 96 -31.27 -6.78 -2.96
C GLY A 96 -31.04 -7.11 -4.44
N ARG A 97 -31.28 -6.16 -5.35
CA ARG A 97 -31.16 -6.34 -6.81
C ARG A 97 -29.98 -7.26 -7.15
N THR A 98 -30.18 -8.25 -8.01
CA THR A 98 -29.20 -9.29 -8.42
C THR A 98 -27.76 -8.79 -8.55
N PRO A 99 -27.48 -7.59 -9.12
CA PRO A 99 -26.12 -7.02 -9.20
C PRO A 99 -25.43 -6.76 -7.85
N SER A 100 -26.15 -6.42 -6.78
CA SER A 100 -25.57 -6.08 -5.48
C SER A 100 -25.00 -7.31 -4.76
N VAL A 101 -25.64 -8.47 -4.92
CA VAL A 101 -25.14 -9.75 -4.40
C VAL A 101 -23.84 -10.13 -5.09
N ILE A 102 -23.82 -9.99 -6.43
CA ILE A 102 -22.63 -10.28 -7.26
C ILE A 102 -21.48 -9.34 -6.85
N LEU A 103 -21.75 -8.05 -6.64
CA LEU A 103 -20.73 -7.10 -6.20
C LEU A 103 -20.13 -7.48 -4.83
N SER A 104 -20.96 -7.84 -3.85
CA SER A 104 -20.47 -8.28 -2.53
C SER A 104 -19.58 -9.52 -2.65
N LEU A 105 -20.02 -10.53 -3.43
CA LEU A 105 -19.24 -11.73 -3.69
C LEU A 105 -17.89 -11.41 -4.36
N LEU A 106 -17.89 -10.57 -5.40
CA LEU A 106 -16.67 -10.16 -6.10
C LEU A 106 -15.71 -9.43 -5.17
N LEU A 107 -16.19 -8.53 -4.31
CA LEU A 107 -15.34 -7.83 -3.33
C LEU A 107 -14.70 -8.80 -2.34
N ILE A 108 -15.48 -9.77 -1.82
CA ILE A 108 -14.98 -10.77 -0.88
C ILE A 108 -13.91 -11.64 -1.55
N LEU A 109 -14.19 -12.15 -2.75
CA LEU A 109 -13.25 -12.98 -3.52
C LEU A 109 -11.96 -12.22 -3.84
N MET A 110 -12.08 -10.95 -4.26
CA MET A 110 -10.93 -10.11 -4.57
C MET A 110 -10.09 -9.83 -3.31
N GLY A 111 -10.73 -9.56 -2.17
CA GLY A 111 -10.04 -9.38 -0.88
C GLY A 111 -9.25 -10.61 -0.46
N ILE A 112 -9.86 -11.80 -0.56
CA ILE A 112 -9.20 -13.08 -0.26
C ILE A 112 -8.03 -13.32 -1.22
N GLN A 113 -8.21 -13.12 -2.52
CA GLN A 113 -7.14 -13.30 -3.53
C GLN A 113 -5.94 -12.38 -3.25
N VAL A 114 -6.19 -11.11 -2.89
CA VAL A 114 -5.11 -10.17 -2.55
C VAL A 114 -4.36 -10.62 -1.29
N ILE A 115 -5.07 -11.11 -0.27
CA ILE A 115 -4.43 -11.68 0.93
C ILE A 115 -3.58 -12.90 0.57
N LEU A 116 -4.09 -13.80 -0.28
CA LEU A 116 -3.35 -14.97 -0.77
C LEU A 116 -2.07 -14.57 -1.53
N PHE A 117 -2.14 -13.55 -2.40
CA PHE A 117 -0.93 -13.01 -3.04
C PHE A 117 0.05 -12.42 -2.02
N GLY A 118 -0.46 -11.80 -0.94
CA GLY A 118 0.36 -11.36 0.19
C GLY A 118 1.11 -12.51 0.86
N PHE A 119 0.44 -13.62 1.12
CA PHE A 119 1.06 -14.84 1.65
C PHE A 119 2.08 -15.43 0.68
N LEU A 120 1.75 -15.52 -0.61
CA LEU A 120 2.68 -16.02 -1.63
C LEU A 120 3.94 -15.14 -1.72
N ALA A 121 3.78 -13.83 -1.71
CA ALA A 121 4.90 -12.89 -1.75
C ALA A 121 5.78 -12.99 -0.48
N ASP A 122 5.18 -13.23 0.69
CA ASP A 122 5.92 -13.46 1.93
C ASP A 122 6.69 -14.80 1.89
N MET A 123 6.08 -15.83 1.33
CA MET A 123 6.71 -17.15 1.18
C MET A 123 7.89 -17.13 0.20
N ILE A 124 7.81 -16.38 -0.90
CA ILE A 124 8.89 -16.22 -1.88
C ILE A 124 10.08 -15.43 -1.28
N ARG A 125 9.80 -14.53 -0.34
CA ARG A 125 10.83 -13.73 0.31
C ARG A 125 11.64 -14.54 1.34
N LYS A 126 11.04 -15.55 1.96
CA LYS A 126 11.65 -16.39 2.99
C LYS A 126 12.52 -17.48 2.37
#